data_AF-M3AXX1-F1
#
_entry.id   AF-M3AXX1-F1
#
_cell.length_a   1.000
_cell.length_b   1.000
_cell.length_c   1.000
_cell.angle_alpha   90.00
_cell.angle_beta   90.00
_cell.angle_gamma   90.00
#
_symmetry.space_group_name_H-M   'P 1'
#
loop_
_entity.id
_entity.type
_entity.pdbx_description
1 polymer ?
#
loop_
_entity_poly.entity_id
_entity_poly.type
_entity_poly.pdbx_seq_one_letter_code
_entity_poly.pdbx_strand_id
1 'polypeptide(L)'
;MQLIDFALIGLAIAAPTTQVRSAKEATTCPGVNGAQTSSNNNVAYRIECAKWVDSDEVLRITTTEVGYEGCLTACDGTIDCGIAQFIATDDAQIKGFCTLFKKGAAVKQGSSNSWTLATQIDSKPAPGNPTVPVPGDGDKFGLIVVKPGSPIHHQGITASHGSLLVGGKQDATCDTKSDFATFFINNGEAYLYSPSSTQQLWVDRSGMGQGISGYTTGTQEAPKNAERKSFKVDKDGHLTFEGVTPKACPGKDNDAGWSLWFSSADKPGFNEGCIGVALKALKEDNPVSCSYTGSS
;
A
#
# COMPACT_ATOMS: atom_id res chain seq x y z
N MET A 1 -55.58 -27.81 -58.27
CA MET A 1 -54.31 -28.52 -58.04
C MET A 1 -53.20 -27.54 -58.38
N GLN A 2 -52.71 -26.80 -57.40
CA GLN A 2 -51.59 -25.87 -57.57
C GLN A 2 -50.82 -25.88 -56.26
N LEU A 3 -49.57 -26.32 -56.36
CA LEU A 3 -48.66 -26.54 -55.24
C LEU A 3 -48.35 -25.21 -54.55
N ILE A 4 -48.39 -25.27 -53.22
CA ILE A 4 -47.99 -24.23 -52.28
C ILE A 4 -46.46 -24.25 -52.20
N ASP A 5 -45.82 -23.11 -52.41
CA ASP A 5 -44.39 -22.91 -52.14
C ASP A 5 -44.26 -21.94 -50.95
N PHE A 6 -43.95 -22.48 -49.77
CA PHE A 6 -43.69 -21.71 -48.55
C PHE A 6 -42.20 -21.35 -48.51
N ALA A 7 -41.85 -20.15 -48.95
CA ALA A 7 -40.53 -19.58 -48.68
C ALA A 7 -40.45 -19.14 -47.21
N LEU A 8 -39.68 -19.87 -46.40
CA LEU A 8 -39.26 -19.44 -45.07
C LEU A 8 -38.38 -18.18 -45.18
N ILE A 9 -38.91 -17.03 -44.75
CA ILE A 9 -38.10 -15.84 -44.50
C ILE A 9 -37.61 -15.94 -43.05
N GLY A 10 -36.38 -16.42 -42.87
CA GLY A 10 -35.70 -16.37 -41.58
C GLY A 10 -35.25 -14.94 -41.27
N LEU A 11 -35.91 -14.28 -40.31
CA LEU A 11 -35.36 -13.08 -39.66
C LEU A 11 -34.21 -13.51 -38.75
N ALA A 12 -32.97 -13.29 -39.20
CA ALA A 12 -31.81 -13.32 -38.33
C ALA A 12 -31.80 -12.02 -37.50
N ILE A 13 -32.11 -12.13 -36.21
CA ILE A 13 -31.85 -11.05 -35.25
C ILE A 13 -30.34 -11.03 -35.02
N ALA A 14 -29.65 -10.06 -35.60
CA ALA A 14 -28.23 -9.84 -35.35
C ALA A 14 -28.05 -9.41 -33.88
N ALA A 15 -27.35 -10.25 -33.11
CA ALA A 15 -26.84 -9.86 -31.80
C ALA A 15 -25.94 -8.62 -31.94
N PRO A 16 -25.92 -7.70 -30.96
CA PRO A 16 -25.03 -6.56 -30.99
C PRO A 16 -23.60 -7.08 -31.03
N THR A 17 -22.92 -6.84 -32.15
CA THR A 17 -21.49 -7.05 -32.30
C THR A 17 -20.79 -6.10 -31.33
N THR A 18 -20.31 -6.66 -30.23
CA THR A 18 -19.35 -6.01 -29.35
C THR A 18 -18.16 -5.60 -30.22
N GLN A 19 -18.05 -4.31 -30.53
CA GLN A 19 -16.86 -3.77 -31.17
C GLN A 19 -15.69 -3.96 -30.22
N VAL A 20 -14.93 -5.03 -30.45
CA VAL A 20 -13.57 -5.16 -29.97
C VAL A 20 -12.83 -3.98 -30.58
N ARG A 21 -12.64 -2.92 -29.80
CA ARG A 21 -11.72 -1.85 -30.17
C ARG A 21 -10.40 -2.53 -30.43
N SER A 22 -9.95 -2.49 -31.67
CA SER A 22 -8.58 -2.86 -32.05
C SER A 22 -7.66 -1.86 -31.34
N ALA A 23 -7.33 -2.16 -30.09
CA ALA A 23 -6.18 -1.57 -29.43
C ALA A 23 -5.00 -1.88 -30.35
N LYS A 24 -4.27 -0.85 -30.74
CA LYS A 24 -3.03 -1.00 -31.49
C LYS A 24 -2.11 -1.83 -30.58
N GLU A 25 -2.04 -3.13 -30.82
CA GLU A 25 -1.34 -4.07 -29.95
C GLU A 25 0.13 -3.65 -29.88
N ALA A 26 0.58 -3.23 -28.69
CA ALA A 26 1.99 -3.09 -28.43
C ALA A 26 2.64 -4.46 -28.67
N THR A 27 3.59 -4.51 -29.60
CA THR A 27 4.15 -5.78 -30.14
C THR A 27 5.17 -6.44 -29.22
N THR A 28 5.49 -5.81 -28.10
CA THR A 28 6.61 -6.19 -27.26
C THR A 28 6.13 -6.63 -25.89
N CYS A 29 5.99 -7.94 -25.73
CA CYS A 29 6.27 -8.60 -24.46
C CYS A 29 7.59 -8.03 -23.88
N PRO A 30 7.72 -7.82 -22.55
CA PRO A 30 8.98 -7.37 -21.97
C PRO A 30 10.05 -8.34 -22.45
N GLY A 31 11.15 -7.81 -23.01
CA GLY A 31 12.13 -8.51 -23.86
C GLY A 31 12.94 -9.63 -23.18
N VAL A 32 12.27 -10.47 -22.40
CA VAL A 32 12.77 -11.38 -21.39
C VAL A 32 11.85 -12.61 -21.30
N ASN A 33 11.34 -13.10 -22.44
CA ASN A 33 10.53 -14.32 -22.49
C ASN A 33 11.26 -15.49 -21.80
N GLY A 34 10.62 -16.11 -20.81
CA GLY A 34 11.19 -17.17 -19.99
C GLY A 34 12.08 -16.68 -18.83
N ALA A 35 12.30 -15.37 -18.69
CA ALA A 35 13.05 -14.81 -17.58
C ALA A 35 12.23 -14.76 -16.28
N GLN A 36 12.95 -14.44 -15.21
CA GLN A 36 12.38 -14.18 -13.91
C GLN A 36 12.41 -12.69 -13.62
N THR A 37 11.33 -12.16 -13.06
CA THR A 37 11.29 -10.81 -12.46
C THR A 37 10.78 -10.92 -11.03
N SER A 38 10.88 -9.84 -10.27
CA SER A 38 10.27 -9.72 -8.96
C SER A 38 9.31 -8.53 -8.95
N SER A 39 8.16 -8.69 -8.31
CA SER A 39 7.26 -7.58 -8.02
C SER A 39 7.88 -6.62 -7.00
N ASN A 40 7.23 -5.48 -6.77
CA ASN A 40 7.60 -4.54 -5.69
C ASN A 40 7.54 -5.17 -4.28
N ASN A 41 6.85 -6.30 -4.10
CA ASN A 41 6.82 -7.05 -2.85
C ASN A 41 7.86 -8.19 -2.81
N ASN A 42 8.83 -8.21 -3.73
CA ASN A 42 9.87 -9.23 -3.88
C ASN A 42 9.33 -10.65 -4.13
N VAL A 43 8.14 -10.78 -4.74
CA VAL A 43 7.60 -12.07 -5.18
C VAL A 43 8.14 -12.38 -6.57
N ALA A 44 8.73 -13.57 -6.74
CA ALA A 44 9.34 -13.97 -8.01
C ALA A 44 8.30 -14.49 -9.00
N TYR A 45 8.35 -13.97 -10.23
CA TYR A 45 7.48 -14.35 -11.34
C TYR A 45 8.30 -14.83 -12.52
N ARG A 46 7.83 -15.88 -13.20
CA ARG A 46 8.29 -16.29 -14.52
C ARG A 46 7.45 -15.57 -15.56
N ILE A 47 8.11 -14.89 -16.47
CA ILE A 47 7.47 -14.17 -17.56
C ILE A 47 7.38 -15.09 -18.77
N GLU A 48 6.19 -15.23 -19.33
CA GLU A 48 5.96 -15.98 -20.55
C GLU A 48 5.14 -15.14 -21.54
N CYS A 49 5.72 -14.92 -22.71
CA CYS A 49 5.08 -14.18 -23.79
C CYS A 49 4.18 -15.11 -24.60
N ALA A 50 3.17 -14.54 -25.26
CA ALA A 50 2.26 -15.27 -26.13
C ALA A 50 1.59 -16.45 -25.42
N LYS A 51 1.27 -16.25 -24.15
CA LYS A 51 0.49 -17.17 -23.33
C LYS A 51 -0.66 -16.43 -22.65
N TRP A 52 -1.73 -17.15 -22.40
CA TRP A 52 -2.89 -16.63 -21.69
C TRP A 52 -3.52 -17.69 -20.81
N VAL A 53 -4.32 -17.24 -19.86
CA VAL A 53 -5.09 -18.12 -18.98
C VAL A 53 -6.45 -18.38 -19.60
N ASP A 54 -6.71 -19.64 -19.92
CA ASP A 54 -8.04 -20.10 -20.33
C ASP A 54 -8.80 -20.57 -19.09
N SER A 55 -9.39 -19.62 -18.39
CA SER A 55 -10.16 -19.87 -17.17
C SER A 55 -11.26 -18.83 -17.01
N ASP A 56 -12.46 -19.29 -16.67
CA ASP A 56 -13.58 -18.44 -16.27
C ASP A 56 -13.43 -17.95 -14.81
N GLU A 57 -12.49 -18.51 -14.04
CA GLU A 57 -12.21 -18.12 -12.65
C GLU A 57 -11.27 -16.92 -12.58
N VAL A 58 -11.76 -15.76 -12.98
CA VAL A 58 -11.06 -14.48 -12.86
C VAL A 58 -11.17 -13.96 -11.43
N LEU A 59 -10.04 -13.69 -10.78
CA LEU A 59 -10.01 -13.09 -9.44
C LEU A 59 -10.23 -11.59 -9.49
N ARG A 60 -9.65 -10.92 -10.49
CA ARG A 60 -9.75 -9.46 -10.66
C ARG A 60 -9.40 -9.03 -12.08
N ILE A 61 -10.08 -7.98 -12.54
CA ILE A 61 -9.72 -7.23 -13.76
C ILE A 61 -9.49 -5.78 -13.35
N THR A 62 -8.38 -5.17 -13.78
CA THR A 62 -8.19 -3.74 -13.58
C THR A 62 -9.07 -2.96 -14.56
N THR A 63 -9.95 -2.11 -14.02
CA THR A 63 -10.83 -1.23 -14.83
C THR A 63 -10.10 0.01 -15.32
N THR A 64 -8.88 0.26 -14.83
CA THR A 64 -7.99 1.34 -15.25
C THR A 64 -6.68 0.76 -15.76
N GLU A 65 -6.00 1.49 -16.63
CA GLU A 65 -4.66 1.12 -17.06
C GLU A 65 -3.70 1.12 -15.86
N VAL A 66 -2.86 0.10 -15.79
CA VAL A 66 -1.78 -0.03 -14.81
C VAL A 66 -0.48 -0.31 -15.56
N GLY A 67 0.66 -0.02 -14.94
CA GLY A 67 1.94 -0.52 -15.45
C GLY A 67 2.12 -2.00 -15.13
N TYR A 68 3.03 -2.66 -15.83
CA TYR A 68 3.33 -4.08 -15.64
C TYR A 68 3.66 -4.43 -14.18
N GLU A 69 4.53 -3.65 -13.52
CA GLU A 69 4.88 -3.87 -12.10
C GLU A 69 3.68 -3.67 -11.14
N GLY A 70 2.77 -2.76 -11.50
CA GLY A 70 1.52 -2.59 -10.76
C GLY A 70 0.61 -3.81 -10.87
N CYS A 71 0.62 -4.51 -12.01
CA CYS A 71 -0.11 -5.75 -12.20
C CYS A 71 0.43 -6.89 -11.34
N LEU A 72 1.76 -7.05 -11.24
CA LEU A 72 2.39 -8.06 -10.38
C LEU A 72 2.09 -7.80 -8.90
N THR A 73 2.27 -6.54 -8.47
CA THR A 73 1.98 -6.11 -7.10
C THR A 73 0.51 -6.35 -6.73
N ALA A 74 -0.41 -6.17 -7.68
CA ALA A 74 -1.83 -6.45 -7.48
C ALA A 74 -2.12 -7.96 -7.30
N CYS A 75 -1.36 -8.83 -7.99
CA CYS A 75 -1.45 -10.27 -7.77
C CYS A 75 -0.98 -10.65 -6.36
N ASP A 76 0.14 -10.11 -5.89
CA ASP A 76 0.65 -10.38 -4.53
C ASP A 76 -0.37 -10.05 -3.43
N GLY A 77 -1.12 -8.96 -3.61
CA GLY A 77 -2.13 -8.52 -2.66
C GLY A 77 -3.50 -9.21 -2.79
N THR A 78 -3.67 -10.10 -3.78
CA THR A 78 -4.93 -10.79 -4.05
C THR A 78 -4.84 -12.24 -3.57
N ILE A 79 -5.72 -12.62 -2.64
CA ILE A 79 -5.78 -13.99 -2.10
C ILE A 79 -5.92 -14.99 -3.25
N ASP A 80 -5.14 -16.07 -3.19
CA ASP A 80 -5.05 -17.16 -4.17
C ASP A 80 -4.54 -16.78 -5.58
N CYS A 81 -4.11 -15.53 -5.81
CA CYS A 81 -3.51 -15.17 -7.08
C CYS A 81 -2.15 -15.86 -7.25
N GLY A 82 -1.97 -16.52 -8.40
CA GLY A 82 -0.69 -17.10 -8.79
C GLY A 82 -0.29 -16.78 -10.23
N ILE A 83 -1.19 -16.15 -11.00
CA ILE A 83 -0.95 -15.79 -12.40
C ILE A 83 -1.52 -14.39 -12.65
N ALA A 84 -0.68 -13.50 -13.18
CA ALA A 84 -1.08 -12.18 -13.65
C ALA A 84 -0.93 -12.12 -15.18
N GLN A 85 -2.00 -11.77 -15.89
CA GLN A 85 -1.99 -11.56 -17.33
C GLN A 85 -2.05 -10.06 -17.60
N PHE A 86 -1.00 -9.54 -18.24
CA PHE A 86 -0.87 -8.14 -18.61
C PHE A 86 -0.94 -7.97 -20.12
N ILE A 87 -1.77 -7.02 -20.56
CA ILE A 87 -1.91 -6.63 -21.96
C ILE A 87 -1.49 -5.16 -22.05
N ALA A 88 -0.31 -4.92 -22.59
CA ALA A 88 0.23 -3.58 -22.74
C ALA A 88 -0.58 -2.78 -23.77
N THR A 89 -0.84 -1.50 -23.48
CA THR A 89 -1.41 -0.55 -24.43
C THR A 89 -0.34 0.39 -25.01
N ASP A 90 0.89 0.29 -24.51
CA ASP A 90 2.05 1.04 -24.99
C ASP A 90 3.33 0.18 -24.99
N ASP A 91 4.29 0.52 -25.86
CA ASP A 91 5.53 -0.25 -26.03
C ASP A 91 6.44 -0.19 -24.79
N ALA A 92 6.31 0.85 -23.95
CA ALA A 92 7.05 0.99 -22.71
C ALA A 92 6.43 0.20 -21.53
N GLN A 93 5.26 -0.41 -21.72
CA GLN A 93 4.55 -1.24 -20.72
C GLN A 93 4.26 -0.54 -19.39
N ILE A 94 4.22 0.78 -19.43
CA ILE A 94 3.81 1.60 -18.29
C ILE A 94 2.29 1.74 -18.24
N LYS A 95 1.58 1.31 -19.30
CA LYS A 95 0.12 1.28 -19.38
C LYS A 95 -0.36 -0.02 -20.00
N GLY A 96 -1.42 -0.57 -19.42
CA GLY A 96 -2.04 -1.79 -19.90
C GLY A 96 -3.13 -2.29 -18.98
N PHE A 97 -3.80 -3.36 -19.41
CA PHE A 97 -4.84 -4.01 -18.65
C PHE A 97 -4.29 -5.25 -17.95
N CYS A 98 -4.69 -5.43 -16.71
CA CYS A 98 -4.24 -6.53 -15.87
C CYS A 98 -5.43 -7.40 -15.48
N THR A 99 -5.27 -8.72 -15.66
CA THR A 99 -6.23 -9.73 -15.21
C THR A 99 -5.51 -10.72 -14.30
N LEU A 100 -6.10 -11.00 -13.14
CA LEU A 100 -5.53 -11.85 -12.11
C LEU A 100 -6.28 -13.18 -12.05
N PHE A 101 -5.54 -14.28 -11.96
CA PHE A 101 -6.07 -15.62 -11.94
C PHE A 101 -5.50 -16.44 -10.77
N LYS A 102 -6.26 -17.46 -10.37
CA LYS A 102 -5.81 -18.38 -9.34
C LYS A 102 -4.54 -19.12 -9.73
N LYS A 103 -3.75 -19.46 -8.71
CA LYS A 103 -2.63 -20.38 -8.85
C LYS A 103 -3.07 -21.71 -9.47
N GLY A 104 -2.33 -22.17 -10.48
CA GLY A 104 -2.61 -23.43 -11.19
C GLY A 104 -3.68 -23.33 -12.29
N ALA A 105 -4.17 -22.12 -12.61
CA ALA A 105 -5.08 -21.94 -13.74
C ALA A 105 -4.43 -22.40 -15.07
N ALA A 106 -5.25 -22.93 -15.97
CA ALA A 106 -4.78 -23.52 -17.21
C ALA A 106 -4.22 -22.45 -18.16
N VAL A 107 -2.94 -22.60 -18.54
CA VAL A 107 -2.26 -21.69 -19.46
C VAL A 107 -2.25 -22.30 -20.86
N LYS A 108 -2.67 -21.52 -21.85
CA LYS A 108 -2.65 -21.89 -23.26
C LYS A 108 -1.67 -21.02 -24.05
N GLN A 109 -1.16 -21.58 -25.14
CA GLN A 109 -0.40 -20.82 -26.12
C GLN A 109 -1.36 -19.86 -26.84
N GLY A 110 -1.01 -18.57 -26.85
CA GLY A 110 -1.69 -17.53 -27.59
C GLY A 110 -1.09 -17.36 -28.98
N SER A 111 -1.88 -16.80 -29.90
CA SER A 111 -1.44 -16.44 -31.25
C SER A 111 -0.83 -15.04 -31.35
N SER A 112 -0.85 -14.26 -30.26
CA SER A 112 -0.31 -12.89 -30.22
C SER A 112 0.76 -12.72 -29.15
N ASN A 113 1.76 -11.90 -29.46
CA ASN A 113 2.86 -11.54 -28.56
C ASN A 113 2.52 -10.37 -27.62
N SER A 114 1.31 -9.80 -27.73
CA SER A 114 0.85 -8.70 -26.88
C SER A 114 0.42 -9.16 -25.48
N TRP A 115 0.35 -10.47 -25.24
CA TRP A 115 0.02 -11.05 -23.94
C TRP A 115 1.28 -11.41 -23.19
N THR A 116 1.41 -10.80 -22.01
CA THR A 116 2.47 -11.13 -21.05
C THR A 116 1.84 -11.85 -19.87
N LEU A 117 2.24 -13.11 -19.68
CA LEU A 117 1.83 -13.91 -18.54
C LEU A 117 2.95 -13.91 -17.51
N ALA A 118 2.63 -13.56 -16.27
CA ALA A 118 3.52 -13.67 -15.14
C ALA A 118 2.99 -14.75 -14.20
N THR A 119 3.68 -15.89 -14.15
CA THR A 119 3.33 -17.00 -13.24
C THR A 119 4.25 -16.97 -12.04
N GLN A 120 3.69 -16.96 -10.83
CA GLN A 120 4.50 -17.06 -9.61
C GLN A 120 5.33 -18.34 -9.63
N ILE A 121 6.63 -18.22 -9.33
CA ILE A 121 7.53 -19.38 -9.33
C ILE A 121 7.55 -19.94 -7.92
N ASP A 122 7.00 -21.15 -7.75
CA ASP A 122 7.14 -21.94 -6.54
C ASP A 122 8.57 -22.48 -6.44
N SER A 123 9.52 -21.63 -6.12
CA SER A 123 10.90 -22.05 -5.82
C SER A 123 11.45 -21.28 -4.64
N LYS A 124 10.63 -21.28 -3.58
CA LYS A 124 10.97 -21.26 -2.16
C LYS A 124 9.65 -21.64 -1.48
N PRO A 125 9.60 -22.36 -0.34
CA PRO A 125 8.47 -22.11 0.57
C PRO A 125 8.36 -20.59 0.65
N ALA A 126 7.15 -20.00 0.53
CA ALA A 126 6.98 -18.58 0.81
C ALA A 126 7.90 -18.29 1.99
N PRO A 127 8.96 -17.44 1.88
CA PRO A 127 9.76 -17.12 3.04
C PRO A 127 8.71 -16.68 4.04
N GLY A 128 8.49 -17.45 5.12
CA GLY A 128 7.27 -17.34 5.91
C GLY A 128 7.08 -15.86 6.18
N ASN A 129 6.11 -15.26 5.49
CA ASN A 129 6.06 -13.85 5.10
C ASN A 129 7.23 -13.04 5.69
N PRO A 130 8.45 -12.98 5.09
CA PRO A 130 9.73 -12.91 5.81
C PRO A 130 9.51 -12.09 7.06
N THR A 131 9.28 -12.76 8.21
CA THR A 131 8.52 -12.11 9.30
C THR A 131 9.21 -10.81 9.58
N VAL A 132 8.64 -9.70 9.07
CA VAL A 132 9.27 -8.38 9.18
C VAL A 132 9.36 -8.25 10.67
N PRO A 133 10.59 -8.29 11.23
CA PRO A 133 10.75 -8.55 12.65
C PRO A 133 9.96 -7.47 13.35
N VAL A 134 8.90 -7.89 14.06
CA VAL A 134 8.04 -6.97 14.77
C VAL A 134 8.94 -6.31 15.80
N PRO A 135 9.14 -4.97 15.75
CA PRO A 135 10.04 -4.30 16.66
C PRO A 135 9.66 -4.61 18.12
N GLY A 136 10.64 -5.11 18.87
CA GLY A 136 10.49 -5.32 20.30
C GLY A 136 10.67 -4.04 21.10
N ASP A 137 10.57 -4.15 22.42
CA ASP A 137 10.90 -3.05 23.32
C ASP A 137 12.38 -2.67 23.15
N GLY A 138 12.66 -1.40 22.97
CA GLY A 138 13.97 -0.85 22.68
C GLY A 138 14.44 -0.99 21.23
N ASP A 139 13.75 -1.72 20.35
CA ASP A 139 14.09 -1.73 18.92
C ASP A 139 13.74 -0.40 18.27
N LYS A 140 14.52 -0.02 17.25
CA LYS A 140 14.33 1.23 16.50
C LYS A 140 13.61 0.88 15.21
N PHE A 141 12.66 1.72 14.82
CA PHE A 141 11.82 1.43 13.67
C PHE A 141 11.26 2.70 13.01
N GLY A 142 11.08 2.63 11.71
CA GLY A 142 10.26 3.57 10.95
C GLY A 142 8.80 3.16 10.96
N LEU A 143 7.92 4.09 10.59
CA LEU A 143 6.49 3.84 10.44
C LEU A 143 6.04 4.17 9.00
N ILE A 144 5.25 3.27 8.41
CA ILE A 144 4.60 3.50 7.12
C ILE A 144 3.08 3.31 7.23
N VAL A 145 2.33 4.06 6.44
CA VAL A 145 0.86 3.94 6.39
C VAL A 145 0.39 2.79 5.52
N VAL A 146 -0.42 1.92 6.10
CA VAL A 146 -1.15 0.86 5.40
C VAL A 146 -2.61 1.27 5.30
N LYS A 147 -2.98 1.78 4.12
CA LYS A 147 -4.35 2.11 3.75
C LYS A 147 -4.54 1.98 2.24
N PRO A 148 -4.73 0.76 1.71
CA PRO A 148 -4.93 0.55 0.27
C PRO A 148 -6.02 1.46 -0.31
N GLY A 149 -5.76 1.99 -1.50
CA GLY A 149 -6.67 2.90 -2.21
C GLY A 149 -6.69 4.35 -1.69
N SER A 150 -5.82 4.71 -0.75
CA SER A 150 -5.67 6.09 -0.26
C SER A 150 -4.39 6.74 -0.81
N PRO A 151 -4.38 8.07 -1.07
CA PRO A 151 -3.17 8.79 -1.50
C PRO A 151 -2.03 8.77 -0.47
N ILE A 152 -2.33 8.48 0.79
CA ILE A 152 -1.33 8.41 1.87
C ILE A 152 -0.80 6.98 2.11
N HIS A 153 -1.20 6.01 1.29
CA HIS A 153 -0.66 4.66 1.39
C HIS A 153 0.85 4.64 1.12
N HIS A 154 1.59 3.90 1.95
CA HIS A 154 3.05 3.78 1.94
C HIS A 154 3.80 5.09 2.23
N GLN A 155 3.11 6.15 2.65
CA GLN A 155 3.79 7.33 3.16
C GLN A 155 4.39 7.04 4.53
N GLY A 156 5.61 7.52 4.73
CA GLY A 156 6.29 7.51 6.02
C GLY A 156 5.69 8.51 7.00
N ILE A 157 6.00 8.31 8.28
CA ILE A 157 5.66 9.28 9.31
C ILE A 157 6.79 10.27 9.48
N THR A 158 6.46 11.56 9.48
CA THR A 158 7.38 12.65 9.81
C THR A 158 6.97 13.28 11.14
N ALA A 159 7.86 14.10 11.68
CA ALA A 159 7.61 14.89 12.87
C ALA A 159 8.03 16.34 12.62
N SER A 160 7.17 17.28 13.01
CA SER A 160 7.45 18.73 12.94
C SER A 160 6.57 19.47 13.93
N HIS A 161 7.11 20.52 14.57
CA HIS A 161 6.39 21.41 15.48
C HIS A 161 5.56 20.68 16.55
N GLY A 162 6.12 19.65 17.19
CA GLY A 162 5.43 18.83 18.19
C GLY A 162 4.33 17.89 17.66
N SER A 163 4.12 17.83 16.35
CA SER A 163 3.09 17.01 15.68
C SER A 163 3.68 15.80 14.96
N LEU A 164 2.92 14.69 14.96
CA LEU A 164 3.21 13.53 14.11
C LEU A 164 2.36 13.60 12.85
N LEU A 165 3.01 13.49 11.69
CA LEU A 165 2.39 13.70 10.39
C LEU A 165 2.60 12.49 9.49
N VAL A 166 1.58 12.10 8.73
CA VAL A 166 1.76 11.23 7.56
C VAL A 166 2.18 12.11 6.39
N GLY A 167 3.34 11.82 5.83
CA GLY A 167 3.97 12.74 4.88
C GLY A 167 4.25 14.10 5.52
N GLY A 168 4.14 15.18 4.74
CA GLY A 168 4.46 16.53 5.20
C GLY A 168 5.97 16.78 5.30
N LYS A 169 6.34 18.01 5.67
CA LYS A 169 7.75 18.39 5.84
C LYS A 169 8.27 17.93 7.19
N GLN A 170 9.49 17.41 7.18
CA GLN A 170 10.24 17.08 8.37
C GLN A 170 11.17 18.25 8.72
N ASP A 171 10.82 19.02 9.76
CA ASP A 171 11.64 20.14 10.26
C ASP A 171 12.62 19.64 11.33
N ALA A 172 13.50 18.72 10.91
CA ALA A 172 14.45 18.04 11.77
C ALA A 172 15.89 18.28 11.35
N THR A 173 16.79 18.29 12.34
CA THR A 173 18.23 18.18 12.09
C THR A 173 18.65 16.75 12.34
N CYS A 174 19.02 16.05 11.27
CA CYS A 174 19.38 14.63 11.31
C CYS A 174 20.87 14.42 11.01
N ASP A 175 21.45 13.34 11.56
CA ASP A 175 22.85 12.97 11.31
C ASP A 175 23.09 12.59 9.84
N THR A 176 22.04 12.13 9.16
CA THR A 176 21.99 11.90 7.72
C THR A 176 20.64 12.39 7.20
N LYS A 177 20.59 12.86 5.95
CA LYS A 177 19.34 13.31 5.34
C LYS A 177 18.30 12.17 5.39
N SER A 178 17.16 12.44 6.02
CA SER A 178 16.02 11.54 6.11
C SER A 178 14.73 12.33 5.92
N ASP A 179 13.78 11.73 5.21
CA ASP A 179 12.45 12.28 4.97
C ASP A 179 11.38 11.59 5.85
N PHE A 180 11.80 10.79 6.83
CA PHE A 180 10.93 10.12 7.80
C PHE A 180 11.55 10.12 9.20
N ALA A 181 10.71 9.89 10.20
CA ALA A 181 11.10 9.81 11.60
C ALA A 181 11.36 8.37 12.04
N THR A 182 12.36 8.24 12.91
CA THR A 182 12.71 6.97 13.56
C THR A 182 12.15 6.96 14.97
N PHE A 183 11.53 5.84 15.36
CA PHE A 183 10.85 5.67 16.64
C PHE A 183 11.47 4.54 17.44
N PHE A 184 11.23 4.53 18.76
CA PHE A 184 11.39 3.35 19.60
C PHE A 184 10.36 3.36 20.72
N ILE A 185 10.05 2.19 21.28
CA ILE A 185 9.21 2.03 22.48
C ILE A 185 10.08 1.51 23.61
N ASN A 186 9.85 1.99 24.83
CA ASN A 186 10.48 1.47 26.04
C ASN A 186 9.42 1.44 27.15
N ASN A 187 9.13 0.25 27.68
CA ASN A 187 8.12 0.06 28.75
C ASN A 187 6.75 0.71 28.44
N GLY A 188 6.31 0.63 27.17
CA GLY A 188 5.03 1.19 26.71
C GLY A 188 5.02 2.70 26.49
N GLU A 189 6.16 3.38 26.64
CA GLU A 189 6.33 4.78 26.25
C GLU A 189 7.03 4.85 24.90
N ALA A 190 6.55 5.69 23.99
CA ALA A 190 7.13 5.84 22.66
C ALA A 190 7.94 7.14 22.54
N TYR A 191 8.99 7.10 21.74
CA TYR A 191 9.97 8.17 21.58
C TYR A 191 10.39 8.32 20.11
N LEU A 192 10.76 9.54 19.73
CA LEU A 192 11.54 9.81 18.52
C LEU A 192 13.02 9.58 18.84
N TYR A 193 13.70 8.82 17.99
CA TYR A 193 15.09 8.44 18.20
C TYR A 193 16.04 9.63 18.00
N SER A 194 16.65 10.06 19.10
CA SER A 194 17.75 11.03 19.15
C SER A 194 18.67 10.67 20.33
N PRO A 195 19.99 10.51 20.13
CA PRO A 195 20.95 10.26 21.20
C PRO A 195 21.21 11.51 22.06
N SER A 196 20.91 12.71 21.54
CA SER A 196 21.22 14.00 22.17
C SER A 196 20.03 14.65 22.88
N SER A 197 18.80 14.15 22.67
CA SER A 197 17.60 14.75 23.27
C SER A 197 16.49 13.72 23.49
N THR A 198 15.77 13.84 24.60
CA THR A 198 14.55 13.06 24.83
C THR A 198 13.40 13.70 24.09
N GLN A 199 12.73 12.93 23.24
CA GLN A 199 11.63 13.40 22.41
C GLN A 199 10.48 12.40 22.54
N GLN A 200 9.59 12.67 23.49
CA GLN A 200 8.63 11.67 23.96
C GLN A 200 7.25 11.92 23.38
N LEU A 201 6.66 10.86 22.83
CA LEU A 201 5.31 10.89 22.28
C LEU A 201 4.27 11.00 23.40
N TRP A 202 3.09 11.47 23.01
CA TRP A 202 1.93 11.55 23.86
C TRP A 202 0.63 11.47 23.05
N VAL A 203 -0.46 11.09 23.72
CA VAL A 203 -1.83 11.09 23.18
C VAL A 203 -2.77 11.69 24.22
N ASP A 204 -3.60 12.66 23.85
CA ASP A 204 -4.69 13.16 24.70
C ASP A 204 -6.02 12.53 24.26
N ARG A 205 -6.44 11.47 24.96
CA ARG A 205 -7.71 10.78 24.70
C ARG A 205 -8.88 11.35 25.50
N SER A 206 -8.70 12.46 26.21
CA SER A 206 -9.80 13.10 26.93
C SER A 206 -10.89 13.54 25.96
N GLY A 207 -12.10 13.82 26.47
CA GLY A 207 -13.18 14.37 25.63
C GLY A 207 -12.79 15.68 24.93
N MET A 208 -11.82 16.43 25.48
CA MET A 208 -11.28 17.64 24.88
C MET A 208 -10.21 17.35 23.81
N GLY A 209 -9.30 16.42 24.08
CA GLY A 209 -8.21 16.07 23.16
C GLY A 209 -8.62 15.14 22.02
N GLN A 210 -9.66 14.34 22.21
CA GLN A 210 -10.26 13.44 21.19
C GLN A 210 -9.27 12.50 20.48
N GLY A 211 -8.14 12.19 21.11
CA GLY A 211 -7.09 11.33 20.56
C GLY A 211 -5.99 12.07 19.82
N ILE A 212 -5.89 13.40 19.93
CA ILE A 212 -4.75 14.14 19.37
C ILE A 212 -3.44 13.57 19.90
N SER A 213 -2.47 13.43 19.00
CA SER A 213 -1.15 12.91 19.34
C SER A 213 -0.03 13.81 18.85
N GLY A 214 1.09 13.73 19.54
CA GLY A 214 2.26 14.55 19.26
C GLY A 214 3.46 14.09 20.05
N TYR A 215 4.46 14.95 20.14
CA TYR A 215 5.64 14.74 20.96
C TYR A 215 6.04 16.04 21.66
N THR A 216 6.87 15.91 22.69
CA THR A 216 7.53 17.02 23.39
C THR A 216 9.02 16.78 23.40
N THR A 217 9.82 17.84 23.49
CA THR A 217 11.29 17.74 23.50
C THR A 217 11.89 18.20 24.83
N GLY A 218 12.95 17.53 25.27
CA GLY A 218 13.68 17.89 26.49
C GLY A 218 12.79 17.95 27.74
N THR A 219 12.77 19.11 28.39
CA THR A 219 12.00 19.39 29.61
C THR A 219 10.61 19.97 29.34
N GLN A 220 10.16 20.01 28.09
CA GLN A 220 8.83 20.54 27.76
C GLN A 220 7.73 19.70 28.42
N GLU A 221 6.82 20.36 29.12
CA GLU A 221 5.67 19.70 29.74
C GLU A 221 4.71 19.16 28.67
N ALA A 222 4.12 17.99 28.96
CA ALA A 222 3.06 17.44 28.13
C ALA A 222 1.81 18.31 28.22
N PRO A 223 0.91 18.29 27.22
CA PRO A 223 -0.43 18.82 27.38
C PRO A 223 -1.13 18.25 28.63
N LYS A 224 -2.02 19.02 29.25
CA LYS A 224 -2.59 18.73 30.58
C LYS A 224 -3.18 17.31 30.74
N ASN A 225 -3.84 16.78 29.71
CA ASN A 225 -4.47 15.45 29.75
C ASN A 225 -3.71 14.42 28.89
N ALA A 226 -2.47 14.72 28.53
CA ALA A 226 -1.68 13.87 27.67
C ALA A 226 -1.21 12.61 28.43
N GLU A 227 -1.45 11.46 27.80
CA GLU A 227 -0.99 10.16 28.25
C GLU A 227 0.26 9.77 27.45
N ARG A 228 1.27 9.22 28.14
CA ARG A 228 2.57 8.87 27.54
C ARG A 228 2.86 7.37 27.49
N LYS A 229 2.02 6.58 28.16
CA LYS A 229 2.14 5.13 28.28
C LYS A 229 1.05 4.45 27.46
N SER A 230 1.28 3.17 27.17
CA SER A 230 0.38 2.28 26.41
C SER A 230 0.55 2.33 24.89
N PHE A 231 1.66 2.88 24.40
CA PHE A 231 2.11 2.62 23.04
C PHE A 231 2.58 1.18 22.91
N LYS A 232 2.18 0.50 21.83
CA LYS A 232 2.58 -0.87 21.54
C LYS A 232 2.58 -1.14 20.06
N VAL A 233 3.57 -1.89 19.59
CA VAL A 233 3.48 -2.58 18.30
C VAL A 233 2.77 -3.91 18.53
N ASP A 234 1.60 -4.09 17.89
CA ASP A 234 0.79 -5.29 18.04
C ASP A 234 1.41 -6.52 17.33
N LYS A 235 0.75 -7.67 17.46
CA LYS A 235 1.21 -8.93 16.85
C LYS A 235 1.30 -8.88 15.32
N ASP A 236 0.57 -7.95 14.69
CA ASP A 236 0.53 -7.77 13.25
C ASP A 236 1.56 -6.71 12.81
N GLY A 237 2.32 -6.14 13.75
CA GLY A 237 3.35 -5.14 13.51
C GLY A 237 2.81 -3.72 13.39
N HIS A 238 1.61 -3.42 13.91
CA HIS A 238 1.05 -2.08 13.86
C HIS A 238 1.22 -1.31 15.17
N LEU A 239 1.62 -0.03 15.07
CA LEU A 239 1.63 0.86 16.22
C LEU A 239 0.21 1.19 16.64
N THR A 240 -0.07 0.97 17.93
CA THR A 240 -1.35 1.26 18.58
C THR A 240 -1.11 2.00 19.89
N PHE A 241 -2.14 2.67 20.37
CA PHE A 241 -2.18 3.27 21.70
C PHE A 241 -3.40 2.75 22.45
N GLU A 242 -3.23 2.05 23.57
CA GLU A 242 -4.35 1.38 24.27
C GLU A 242 -5.17 0.45 23.32
N GLY A 243 -4.49 -0.19 22.35
CA GLY A 243 -5.12 -1.03 21.34
C GLY A 243 -5.91 -0.26 20.26
N VAL A 244 -5.94 1.07 20.31
CA VAL A 244 -6.56 1.92 19.29
C VAL A 244 -5.57 2.16 18.15
N THR A 245 -6.04 1.91 16.92
CA THR A 245 -5.36 2.27 15.68
C THR A 245 -5.66 3.72 15.31
N PRO A 246 -4.71 4.50 14.79
CA PRO A 246 -4.93 5.92 14.55
C PRO A 246 -5.74 6.22 13.28
N LYS A 247 -6.19 7.47 13.21
CA LYS A 247 -6.72 8.14 12.02
C LYS A 247 -5.72 9.19 11.56
N ALA A 248 -5.61 9.34 10.25
CA ALA A 248 -4.89 10.44 9.62
C ALA A 248 -5.92 11.51 9.22
N CYS A 249 -5.75 12.73 9.70
CA CYS A 249 -6.62 13.87 9.43
C CYS A 249 -5.87 14.91 8.57
N PRO A 250 -6.45 15.37 7.45
CA PRO A 250 -5.74 16.23 6.52
C PRO A 250 -5.43 17.58 7.14
N GLY A 251 -4.21 18.09 6.89
CA GLY A 251 -3.87 19.48 7.19
C GLY A 251 -4.67 20.46 6.34
N LYS A 252 -4.63 21.74 6.72
CA LYS A 252 -5.37 22.82 6.02
C LYS A 252 -4.81 23.14 4.63
N ASP A 253 -3.54 22.82 4.39
CA ASP A 253 -2.82 23.05 3.14
C ASP A 253 -2.24 21.75 2.58
N ASN A 254 -2.03 21.68 1.26
CA ASN A 254 -1.60 20.46 0.57
C ASN A 254 -0.22 19.93 1.02
N ASP A 255 0.64 20.80 1.55
CA ASP A 255 2.00 20.45 2.00
C ASP A 255 2.09 20.18 3.51
N ALA A 256 1.02 20.40 4.26
CA ALA A 256 1.02 20.28 5.72
C ALA A 256 1.06 18.82 6.22
N GLY A 257 0.86 17.84 5.34
CA GLY A 257 0.74 16.43 5.71
C GLY A 257 -0.59 16.13 6.43
N TRP A 258 -0.70 14.94 6.99
CA TRP A 258 -1.89 14.50 7.72
C TRP A 258 -1.57 14.24 9.19
N SER A 259 -2.19 14.98 10.09
CA SER A 259 -2.03 14.79 11.54
C SER A 259 -2.54 13.43 12.00
N LEU A 260 -1.80 12.78 12.91
CA LEU A 260 -2.19 11.49 13.48
C LEU A 260 -3.01 11.66 14.77
N TRP A 261 -4.13 10.94 14.84
CA TRP A 261 -5.05 10.94 15.97
C TRP A 261 -5.38 9.50 16.39
N PHE A 262 -5.03 9.11 17.60
CA PHE A 262 -5.39 7.80 18.17
C PHE A 262 -6.81 7.87 18.74
N SER A 263 -7.79 7.73 17.85
CA SER A 263 -9.20 7.97 18.16
C SER A 263 -10.13 7.01 17.43
N SER A 264 -11.20 6.57 18.12
CA SER A 264 -12.32 5.86 17.51
C SER A 264 -13.39 6.80 16.95
N ALA A 265 -13.35 8.09 17.27
CA ALA A 265 -14.32 9.07 16.78
C ALA A 265 -14.21 9.25 15.26
N ASP A 266 -15.33 9.50 14.58
CA ASP A 266 -15.35 9.71 13.13
C ASP A 266 -14.65 11.00 12.71
N LYS A 267 -14.76 12.04 13.53
CA LYS A 267 -14.22 13.39 13.29
C LYS A 267 -13.45 13.89 14.51
N PRO A 268 -12.28 13.31 14.81
CA PRO A 268 -11.50 13.69 15.98
C PRO A 268 -11.03 15.14 15.86
N GLY A 269 -11.22 15.93 16.91
CA GLY A 269 -10.93 17.36 16.92
C GLY A 269 -11.81 18.19 15.98
N PHE A 270 -13.00 17.67 15.60
CA PHE A 270 -13.86 18.24 14.55
C PHE A 270 -13.20 18.30 13.17
N ASN A 271 -12.14 17.53 12.93
CA ASN A 271 -11.51 17.46 11.63
C ASN A 271 -12.37 16.68 10.64
N GLU A 272 -12.53 17.23 9.43
CA GLU A 272 -13.23 16.58 8.31
C GLU A 272 -12.24 15.78 7.45
N GLY A 273 -12.73 14.73 6.79
CA GLY A 273 -11.92 13.95 5.85
C GLY A 273 -10.88 13.04 6.50
N CYS A 274 -10.94 12.83 7.82
CA CYS A 274 -10.08 11.88 8.51
C CYS A 274 -10.33 10.45 8.03
N ILE A 275 -9.26 9.70 7.84
CA ILE A 275 -9.32 8.29 7.42
C ILE A 275 -8.59 7.40 8.41
N GLY A 276 -9.19 6.26 8.74
CA GLY A 276 -8.52 5.23 9.54
C GLY A 276 -7.31 4.67 8.79
N VAL A 277 -6.18 4.55 9.47
CA VAL A 277 -4.91 4.09 8.91
C VAL A 277 -4.23 3.11 9.84
N ALA A 278 -3.69 2.00 9.32
CA ALA A 278 -2.77 1.19 10.10
C ALA A 278 -1.34 1.73 9.94
N LEU A 279 -0.58 1.80 11.04
CA LEU A 279 0.82 2.24 11.02
C LEU A 279 1.73 1.03 11.16
N LYS A 280 2.28 0.52 10.06
CA LYS A 280 3.18 -0.63 10.08
C LYS A 280 4.56 -0.19 10.55
N ALA A 281 5.03 -0.80 11.63
CA ALA A 281 6.37 -0.62 12.16
C ALA A 281 7.36 -1.50 11.40
N LEU A 282 8.44 -0.88 10.92
CA LEU A 282 9.52 -1.54 10.18
C LEU A 282 10.80 -1.37 10.97
N LYS A 283 11.34 -2.48 11.51
CA LYS A 283 12.60 -2.45 12.25
C LYS A 283 13.72 -1.87 11.39
N GLU A 284 14.52 -0.98 11.96
CA GLU A 284 15.68 -0.38 11.32
C GLU A 284 16.98 -0.82 12.01
N ASP A 285 17.81 -1.54 11.26
CA ASP A 285 19.14 -1.95 11.74
C ASP A 285 20.15 -0.79 11.71
N ASN A 286 19.90 0.22 10.87
CA ASN A 286 20.72 1.43 10.75
C ASN A 286 19.84 2.69 10.95
N PRO A 287 19.38 2.94 12.19
CA PRO A 287 18.40 4.00 12.46
C PRO A 287 18.99 5.39 12.25
N VAL A 288 18.25 6.26 11.56
CA VAL A 288 18.62 7.67 11.45
C VAL A 288 18.20 8.42 12.70
N SER A 289 19.15 9.10 13.34
CA SER A 289 18.91 9.97 14.49
C SER A 289 18.56 11.38 14.02
N CYS A 290 17.49 11.93 14.57
CA CYS A 290 16.96 13.25 14.22
C CYS A 290 16.53 14.02 15.47
N SER A 291 16.90 15.29 15.54
CA SER A 291 16.42 16.23 16.55
C SER A 291 15.36 17.14 15.95
N TYR A 292 14.21 17.21 16.61
CA TYR A 292 13.02 17.92 16.15
C TYR A 292 12.74 19.14 17.03
N THR A 293 11.98 20.09 16.49
CA THR A 293 11.51 21.25 17.25
C THR A 293 10.20 20.91 17.98
N GLY A 294 10.13 21.22 19.28
CA GLY A 294 8.91 21.07 20.06
C GLY A 294 7.86 22.11 19.65
N SER A 295 6.61 21.92 20.07
CA SER A 295 5.58 22.96 19.95
C SER A 295 5.87 24.05 20.99
N SER A 296 6.25 25.24 20.54
CA SER A 296 6.36 26.44 21.40
C SER A 296 4.99 26.98 21.81
#